data_AF-A0A8T5XF72-F1
#
_entry.id   AF-A0A8T5XF72-F1
#
_cell.length_a   1.000
_cell.length_b   1.000
_cell.length_c   1.000
_cell.angle_alpha   90.00
_cell.angle_beta   90.00
_cell.angle_gamma   90.00
#
_symmetry.space_group_name_H-M   'P 1'
#
loop_
_entity.id
_entity.type
_entity.pdbx_description
1 polymer ?
#
loop_
_entity_poly.entity_id
_entity_poly.type
_entity_poly.pdbx_seq_one_letter_code
_entity_poly.pdbx_strand_id
1 'polypeptide(L)'
;MVKKIVIPILIIVLISTSNTFGADIIYRLTHGDQYALVLATVEDVNENYIKVNVDKTLQGKKIEKVIKIFNDKDNFYWYKPKKGDYLVASIDRYKSNYKLKWGVFKVSSLDYKTLNIVESSLSSKDNVMFNFYINSGCRINNFYLEDGKVFIKDKNQKKIEIYPEFSKDIHINNNETLSIEKAYEDKGYNFLVIGIVILSFIVLLYSNRKKFYDR
;
A
#
# COMPACT_ATOMS: atom_id res chain seq x y z
N MET A 1 17.37 -38.34 21.70
CA MET A 1 16.41 -38.20 20.58
C MET A 1 15.92 -36.77 20.35
N VAL A 2 15.75 -35.95 21.40
CA VAL A 2 15.24 -34.57 21.31
C VAL A 2 16.04 -33.67 20.33
N LYS A 3 17.37 -33.77 20.31
CA LYS A 3 18.24 -32.96 19.42
C LYS A 3 17.99 -33.16 17.91
N LYS A 4 17.43 -34.30 17.47
CA LYS A 4 17.21 -34.58 16.04
C LYS A 4 15.92 -33.95 15.48
N ILE A 5 15.00 -33.51 16.35
CA ILE A 5 13.70 -32.92 15.95
C ILE A 5 13.76 -31.38 15.95
N VAL A 6 14.65 -30.79 16.75
CA VAL A 6 14.78 -29.32 16.85
C VAL A 6 15.31 -28.70 15.56
N ILE A 7 16.27 -29.36 14.89
CA ILE A 7 16.91 -28.85 13.67
C ILE A 7 15.93 -28.65 12.50
N PRO A 8 15.07 -29.63 12.13
CA PRO A 8 14.13 -29.43 11.02
C PRO A 8 13.05 -28.37 11.32
N ILE A 9 12.63 -28.22 12.58
CA ILE A 9 11.67 -27.17 12.98
C ILE A 9 12.31 -25.79 12.84
N LEU A 10 13.57 -25.64 13.24
CA LEU A 10 14.31 -24.38 13.08
C LEU A 10 14.46 -23.97 11.60
N ILE A 11 14.72 -24.95 10.72
CA ILE A 11 14.83 -24.74 9.28
C ILE A 11 13.48 -24.29 8.69
N ILE A 12 12.36 -24.90 9.10
CA ILE A 12 11.01 -24.51 8.63
C ILE A 12 10.66 -23.08 9.06
N VAL A 13 11.01 -22.67 10.29
CA VAL A 13 10.77 -21.29 10.78
C VAL A 13 11.63 -20.27 10.02
N LEU A 14 12.88 -20.62 9.68
CA LEU A 14 13.78 -19.75 8.91
C LEU A 14 13.34 -19.55 7.45
N ILE A 15 12.63 -20.53 6.85
CA ILE A 15 12.07 -20.40 5.49
C ILE A 15 10.73 -19.63 5.51
N SER A 16 10.13 -19.45 6.69
CA SER A 16 8.81 -18.81 6.85
C SER A 16 8.86 -17.27 6.96
N THR A 17 10.02 -16.64 6.83
CA THR A 17 10.13 -15.16 6.84
C THR A 17 9.79 -14.59 5.46
N SER A 18 8.52 -14.69 5.07
CA SER A 18 8.02 -13.95 3.90
C SER A 18 8.04 -12.45 4.21
N ASN A 19 8.78 -11.70 3.40
CA ASN A 19 8.85 -10.24 3.44
C ASN A 19 7.47 -9.63 3.16
N THR A 20 6.75 -9.19 4.19
CA THR A 20 5.45 -8.49 4.02
C THR A 20 5.37 -7.26 4.91
N PHE A 21 6.02 -6.16 4.49
CA PHE A 21 5.80 -4.84 5.09
C PHE A 21 5.65 -3.71 4.05
N GLY A 22 5.89 -3.95 2.76
CA GLY A 22 5.76 -2.92 1.70
C GLY A 22 4.38 -2.85 1.03
N ALA A 23 3.66 -3.97 0.94
CA ALA A 23 2.40 -4.03 0.20
C ALA A 23 1.23 -3.28 0.87
N ASP A 24 1.29 -3.05 2.19
CA ASP A 24 0.17 -2.48 2.94
C ASP A 24 -0.06 -1.01 2.59
N ILE A 25 1.00 -0.19 2.50
CA ILE A 25 0.83 1.25 2.27
C ILE A 25 0.34 1.57 0.86
N ILE A 26 0.92 0.93 -0.16
CA ILE A 26 0.54 1.17 -1.54
C ILE A 26 -0.90 0.72 -1.78
N TYR A 27 -1.31 -0.39 -1.17
CA TYR A 27 -2.69 -0.84 -1.20
C TYR A 27 -3.62 0.21 -0.58
N ARG A 28 -3.33 0.67 0.64
CA ARG A 28 -4.15 1.69 1.33
C ARG A 28 -4.28 3.00 0.55
N LEU A 29 -3.17 3.51 0.00
CA LEU A 29 -3.14 4.71 -0.85
C LEU A 29 -4.02 4.56 -2.10
N THR A 30 -4.04 3.38 -2.71
CA THR A 30 -4.70 3.10 -3.99
C THR A 30 -6.14 2.59 -3.84
N HIS A 31 -6.57 2.25 -2.63
CA HIS A 31 -7.91 1.73 -2.33
C HIS A 31 -8.77 2.73 -1.53
N GLY A 32 -8.27 3.94 -1.33
CA GLY A 32 -9.05 5.01 -0.71
C GLY A 32 -9.21 4.86 0.80
N ASP A 33 -8.21 4.28 1.49
CA ASP A 33 -8.15 4.23 2.96
C ASP A 33 -7.78 5.59 3.56
N GLN A 34 -8.31 6.67 2.99
CA GLN A 34 -8.12 8.04 3.43
C GLN A 34 -9.39 8.85 3.21
N TYR A 35 -9.60 9.89 4.00
CA TYR A 35 -10.69 10.83 3.76
C TYR A 35 -10.58 11.49 2.37
N ALA A 36 -9.36 11.90 2.00
CA ALA A 36 -9.07 12.45 0.68
C ALA A 36 -7.61 12.21 0.27
N LEU A 37 -7.39 12.02 -1.03
CA LEU A 37 -6.08 12.13 -1.67
C LEU A 37 -6.06 13.42 -2.48
N VAL A 38 -5.11 14.31 -2.20
CA VAL A 38 -5.14 15.68 -2.72
C VAL A 38 -3.88 16.00 -3.48
N LEU A 39 -4.02 16.72 -4.59
CA LEU A 39 -2.95 17.36 -5.34
C LEU A 39 -2.98 18.85 -5.02
N ALA A 40 -1.87 19.41 -4.54
CA ALA A 40 -1.86 20.76 -3.98
C ALA A 40 -0.51 21.46 -4.12
N THR A 41 -0.53 22.78 -3.96
CA THR A 41 0.67 23.62 -3.82
C THR A 41 0.86 24.01 -2.36
N VAL A 42 2.10 23.93 -1.86
CA VAL A 42 2.44 24.39 -0.51
C VAL A 42 2.45 25.91 -0.46
N GLU A 43 1.55 26.51 0.33
CA GLU A 43 1.51 27.96 0.55
C GLU A 43 2.44 28.39 1.67
N ASP A 44 2.50 27.60 2.74
CA ASP A 44 3.26 27.90 3.93
C ASP A 44 3.58 26.64 4.74
N VAL A 45 4.68 26.67 5.48
CA VAL A 45 5.17 25.56 6.29
C VAL A 45 5.45 26.05 7.69
N ASN A 46 4.76 25.46 8.67
CA ASN A 46 4.96 25.70 10.09
C ASN A 46 5.56 24.45 10.75
N GLU A 47 5.94 24.55 12.02
CA GLU A 47 6.47 23.43 12.81
C GLU A 47 5.46 22.28 12.94
N ASN A 48 4.16 22.60 13.04
CA ASN A 48 3.11 21.62 13.36
C ASN A 48 2.20 21.27 12.17
N TYR A 49 2.21 22.07 11.12
CA TYR A 49 1.32 21.87 9.98
C TYR A 49 1.90 22.45 8.70
N ILE A 50 1.41 21.96 7.57
CA ILE A 50 1.58 22.57 6.26
C ILE A 50 0.26 23.19 5.82
N LYS A 51 0.32 24.39 5.26
CA LYS A 51 -0.82 25.05 4.63
C LYS A 51 -0.71 24.85 3.12
N VAL A 52 -1.76 24.34 2.51
CA VAL A 52 -1.75 24.00 1.08
C VAL A 52 -2.97 24.56 0.36
N ASN A 53 -2.78 24.89 -0.92
CA ASN A 53 -3.82 25.22 -1.87
C ASN A 53 -4.13 23.98 -2.72
N VAL A 54 -5.30 23.40 -2.52
CA VAL A 54 -5.76 22.18 -3.18
C VAL A 54 -6.17 22.53 -4.61
N ASP A 55 -5.42 22.00 -5.57
CA ASP A 55 -5.76 22.08 -6.99
C ASP A 55 -6.85 21.05 -7.31
N LYS A 56 -6.65 19.81 -6.84
CA LYS A 56 -7.56 18.71 -7.13
C LYS A 56 -7.66 17.71 -5.98
N THR A 57 -8.88 17.27 -5.68
CA THR A 57 -9.12 16.03 -4.94
C THR A 57 -9.05 14.87 -5.93
N LEU A 58 -7.99 14.07 -5.86
CA LEU A 58 -7.75 12.92 -6.74
C LEU A 58 -8.68 11.75 -6.39
N GLN A 59 -8.89 11.51 -5.10
CA GLN A 59 -9.77 10.46 -4.58
C GLN A 59 -10.39 10.90 -3.25
N GLY A 60 -11.56 10.36 -2.92
CA GLY A 60 -12.23 10.58 -1.63
C GLY A 60 -13.20 11.76 -1.67
N LYS A 61 -13.43 12.38 -0.51
CA LYS A 61 -14.41 13.47 -0.40
C LYS A 61 -13.83 14.78 -0.90
N LYS A 62 -14.65 15.58 -1.59
CA LYS A 62 -14.31 16.95 -1.97
C LYS A 62 -14.02 17.78 -0.71
N ILE A 63 -12.97 18.58 -0.77
CA ILE A 63 -12.50 19.41 0.36
C ILE A 63 -12.37 20.87 -0.03
N GLU A 64 -12.09 21.72 0.96
CA GLU A 64 -11.91 23.15 0.77
C GLU A 64 -10.63 23.44 -0.05
N LYS A 65 -10.62 24.58 -0.75
CA LYS A 65 -9.49 24.97 -1.61
C LYS A 65 -8.21 25.25 -0.82
N VAL A 66 -8.32 25.74 0.41
CA VAL A 66 -7.17 26.04 1.26
C VAL A 66 -7.36 25.30 2.57
N ILE A 67 -6.39 24.45 2.92
CA ILE A 67 -6.46 23.60 4.11
C ILE A 67 -5.15 23.64 4.90
N LYS A 68 -5.24 23.23 6.17
CA LYS A 68 -4.08 22.89 7.00
C LYS A 68 -4.02 21.39 7.18
N ILE A 69 -2.84 20.81 6.93
CA ILE A 69 -2.55 19.40 7.18
C ILE A 69 -1.57 19.35 8.35
N PHE A 70 -2.05 18.86 9.48
CA PHE A 70 -1.23 18.64 10.67
C PHE A 70 -0.41 17.38 10.52
N ASN A 71 0.88 17.47 10.89
CA ASN A 71 1.75 16.31 10.94
C ASN A 71 1.71 15.70 12.34
N ASP A 72 1.38 14.42 12.42
CA ASP A 72 1.68 13.63 13.61
C ASP A 72 3.09 13.05 13.45
N LYS A 73 3.94 13.14 14.48
CA LYS A 73 5.39 12.83 14.35
C LYS A 73 5.68 11.37 13.96
N ASP A 74 4.66 10.52 13.99
CA ASP A 74 4.76 9.07 13.77
C ASP A 74 4.45 8.63 12.33
N ASN A 75 4.37 9.56 11.37
CA ASN A 75 3.98 9.20 10.00
C ASN A 75 5.16 8.68 9.16
N PHE A 76 4.99 7.47 8.62
CA PHE A 76 6.01 6.67 7.93
C PHE A 76 6.54 7.24 6.59
N TYR A 77 5.78 8.09 5.89
CA TYR A 77 6.13 8.60 4.55
C TYR A 77 6.00 10.12 4.47
N TRP A 78 6.88 10.83 5.19
CA TRP A 78 6.91 12.28 5.24
C TRP A 78 8.03 12.85 4.36
N TYR A 79 7.67 13.32 3.16
CA TYR A 79 8.47 14.36 2.50
C TYR A 79 8.44 15.63 3.36
N LYS A 80 9.58 16.31 3.54
CA LYS A 80 9.66 17.59 4.25
C LYS A 80 9.32 18.75 3.30
N PRO A 81 8.09 19.28 3.31
CA PRO A 81 7.64 20.19 2.26
C PRO A 81 8.26 21.58 2.43
N LYS A 82 8.42 22.29 1.31
CA LYS A 82 8.84 23.68 1.25
C LYS A 82 7.76 24.50 0.55
N LYS A 83 7.67 25.78 0.90
CA LYS A 83 6.78 26.73 0.22
C LYS A 83 7.05 26.72 -1.29
N GLY A 84 5.99 26.60 -2.07
CA GLY A 84 6.04 26.52 -3.53
C GLY A 84 6.11 25.09 -4.10
N ASP A 85 6.36 24.06 -3.29
CA ASP A 85 6.35 22.67 -3.77
C ASP A 85 4.95 22.26 -4.22
N TYR A 86 4.90 21.36 -5.20
CA TYR A 86 3.70 20.58 -5.54
C TYR A 86 3.74 19.25 -4.81
N LEU A 87 2.61 18.86 -4.24
CA LEU A 87 2.51 17.62 -3.48
C LEU A 87 1.25 16.84 -3.79
N VAL A 88 1.35 15.53 -3.59
CA VAL A 88 0.22 14.65 -3.33
C VAL A 88 0.21 14.30 -1.85
N ALA A 89 -0.92 14.48 -1.18
CA ALA A 89 -1.06 14.14 0.24
C ALA A 89 -2.29 13.26 0.49
N SER A 90 -2.09 12.21 1.29
CA SER A 90 -3.18 11.39 1.83
C SER A 90 -3.57 11.91 3.22
N ILE A 91 -4.82 12.33 3.37
CA ILE A 91 -5.27 13.06 4.56
C ILE A 91 -6.55 12.46 5.15
N ASP A 92 -6.69 12.62 6.46
CA ASP A 92 -7.90 12.33 7.22
C ASP A 92 -8.46 13.59 7.88
N ARG A 93 -9.78 13.61 8.13
CA ARG A 93 -10.40 14.69 8.91
C ARG A 93 -9.84 14.69 10.33
N TYR A 94 -9.49 15.88 10.81
CA TYR A 94 -9.00 16.09 12.17
C TYR A 94 -9.51 17.42 12.71
N LYS A 95 -10.46 17.35 13.66
CA LYS A 95 -11.19 18.52 14.18
C LYS A 95 -11.80 19.30 13.00
N SER A 96 -11.56 20.61 12.93
CA SER A 96 -11.98 21.49 11.82
C SER A 96 -11.02 21.50 10.62
N ASN A 97 -9.94 20.72 10.65
CA ASN A 97 -8.90 20.68 9.62
C ASN A 97 -8.61 19.22 9.23
N TYR A 98 -7.37 18.94 8.84
CA TYR A 98 -6.90 17.65 8.37
C TYR A 98 -5.61 17.23 9.04
N LYS A 99 -5.40 15.93 9.15
CA LYS A 99 -4.12 15.35 9.53
C LYS A 99 -3.62 14.44 8.41
N LEU A 100 -2.31 14.27 8.37
CA LEU A 100 -1.69 13.27 7.51
C LEU A 100 -2.20 11.86 7.88
N LYS A 101 -2.40 11.02 6.86
CA LYS A 101 -2.83 9.62 7.00
C LYS A 101 -1.74 8.65 6.52
N TRP A 102 -1.45 8.63 5.22
CA TRP A 102 -0.49 7.67 4.65
C TRP A 102 0.81 8.28 4.16
N GLY A 103 0.81 9.55 3.75
CA GLY A 103 2.04 10.20 3.31
C GLY A 103 1.85 11.50 2.54
N VAL A 104 2.96 12.24 2.44
CA VAL A 104 3.10 13.43 1.61
C VAL A 104 4.23 13.16 0.63
N PHE A 105 3.97 13.39 -0.64
CA PHE A 105 4.85 13.05 -1.76
C PHE A 105 5.06 14.28 -2.62
N LYS A 106 6.31 14.64 -2.88
CA LYS A 106 6.61 15.74 -3.80
C LYS A 106 6.36 15.29 -5.24
N VAL A 107 5.70 16.13 -6.03
CA VAL A 107 5.44 15.87 -7.44
C VAL A 107 5.98 16.96 -8.35
N SER A 108 6.18 16.64 -9.62
CA SER A 108 6.78 17.54 -10.61
C SER A 108 5.83 18.63 -11.12
N SER A 109 4.51 18.40 -11.08
CA SER A 109 3.50 19.32 -11.63
C SER A 109 2.12 19.09 -10.98
N LEU A 110 1.18 19.99 -11.25
CA LEU A 110 -0.25 19.85 -10.89
C LEU A 110 -1.08 19.13 -11.98
N ASP A 111 -0.48 18.77 -13.12
CA ASP A 111 -1.17 17.93 -14.11
C ASP A 111 -1.08 16.47 -13.69
N TYR A 112 -2.14 15.99 -13.04
CA TYR A 112 -2.21 14.62 -12.54
C TYR A 112 -2.00 13.54 -13.61
N LYS A 113 -2.13 13.84 -14.92
CA LYS A 113 -1.93 12.84 -15.98
C LYS A 113 -0.46 12.63 -16.34
N THR A 114 0.37 13.65 -16.10
CA THR A 114 1.77 13.69 -16.57
C THR A 114 2.77 13.91 -15.44
N LEU A 115 2.29 14.16 -14.23
CA LEU A 115 3.14 14.33 -13.07
C LEU A 115 3.98 13.10 -12.80
N ASN A 116 5.10 13.33 -12.12
CA ASN A 116 5.95 12.30 -11.56
C ASN A 116 6.18 12.59 -10.09
N ILE A 117 6.21 11.53 -9.28
CA ILE A 117 6.69 11.62 -7.90
C ILE A 117 8.20 11.83 -7.94
N VAL A 118 8.65 12.98 -7.42
CA VAL A 118 10.06 13.40 -7.45
C VAL A 118 10.79 12.97 -6.20
N GLU A 119 10.13 13.11 -5.04
CA GLU A 119 10.69 12.76 -3.74
C GLU A 119 9.64 12.03 -2.90
N SER A 120 10.00 10.82 -2.45
CA SER A 120 9.17 9.98 -1.58
C SER A 120 10.04 8.98 -0.80
N SER A 121 9.50 8.46 0.29
CA SER A 121 10.10 7.35 1.04
C SER A 121 9.59 5.97 0.58
N LEU A 122 8.84 5.91 -0.53
CA LEU A 122 8.32 4.67 -1.11
C LEU A 122 9.44 3.89 -1.82
N SER A 123 9.29 2.57 -1.92
CA SER A 123 10.18 1.76 -2.77
C SER A 123 10.04 2.16 -4.25
N SER A 124 11.02 1.85 -5.09
CA SER A 124 10.95 2.16 -6.53
C SER A 124 9.70 1.56 -7.19
N LYS A 125 9.27 0.37 -6.78
CA LYS A 125 8.07 -0.30 -7.30
C LYS A 125 6.80 0.38 -6.82
N ASP A 126 6.73 0.74 -5.55
CA ASP A 126 5.56 1.43 -4.98
C ASP A 126 5.42 2.83 -5.56
N ASN A 127 6.53 3.53 -5.82
CA ASN A 127 6.52 4.79 -6.55
C ASN A 127 5.92 4.64 -7.94
N VAL A 128 6.32 3.62 -8.69
CA VAL A 128 5.79 3.38 -10.05
C VAL A 128 4.30 3.04 -9.99
N MET A 129 3.88 2.16 -9.08
CA MET A 129 2.46 1.85 -8.85
C MET A 129 1.66 3.10 -8.48
N PHE A 130 2.17 3.92 -7.56
CA PHE A 130 1.44 5.09 -7.08
C PHE A 130 1.39 6.19 -8.13
N ASN A 131 2.48 6.41 -8.87
CA ASN A 131 2.53 7.35 -9.99
C ASN A 131 1.56 6.93 -11.09
N PHE A 132 1.53 5.63 -11.43
CA PHE A 132 0.59 5.08 -12.40
C PHE A 132 -0.87 5.26 -11.96
N TYR A 133 -1.15 4.95 -10.69
CA TYR A 133 -2.46 5.12 -10.09
C TYR A 133 -2.94 6.58 -10.20
N ILE A 134 -2.10 7.54 -9.83
CA ILE A 134 -2.40 8.97 -9.96
C ILE A 134 -2.65 9.34 -11.43
N ASN A 135 -1.76 8.95 -12.34
CA ASN A 135 -1.84 9.27 -13.78
C ASN A 135 -3.06 8.65 -14.46
N SER A 136 -3.58 7.53 -13.95
CA SER A 136 -4.85 6.92 -14.36
C SER A 136 -6.09 7.69 -13.88
N GLY A 137 -5.92 8.76 -13.10
CA GLY A 137 -7.00 9.45 -12.40
C GLY A 137 -7.59 8.63 -11.26
N CYS A 138 -6.75 7.87 -10.56
CA CYS A 138 -7.12 6.99 -9.45
C CYS A 138 -8.11 5.87 -9.83
N ARG A 139 -8.02 5.36 -11.06
CA ARG A 139 -8.95 4.33 -11.58
C ARG A 139 -8.35 2.91 -11.60
N ILE A 140 -7.03 2.79 -11.70
CA ILE A 140 -6.34 1.51 -11.86
C ILE A 140 -5.54 1.20 -10.61
N ASN A 141 -6.01 0.26 -9.80
CA ASN A 141 -5.41 -0.12 -8.52
C ASN A 141 -5.13 -1.63 -8.36
N ASN A 142 -5.34 -2.43 -9.42
CA ASN A 142 -5.17 -3.88 -9.45
C ASN A 142 -3.72 -4.28 -9.81
N PHE A 143 -2.75 -3.81 -9.02
CA PHE A 143 -1.34 -4.12 -9.22
C PHE A 143 -0.99 -5.51 -8.70
N TYR A 144 -0.09 -6.21 -9.39
CA TYR A 144 0.50 -7.45 -8.89
C TYR A 144 1.97 -7.57 -9.27
N LEU A 145 2.70 -8.30 -8.43
CA LEU A 145 4.14 -8.49 -8.53
C LEU A 145 4.43 -9.90 -9.02
N GLU A 146 5.29 -10.01 -10.03
CA GLU A 146 5.74 -11.30 -10.56
C GLU A 146 7.19 -11.13 -11.02
N ASP A 147 8.09 -12.01 -10.58
CA ASP A 147 9.52 -11.99 -10.90
C ASP A 147 10.21 -10.63 -10.74
N GLY A 148 9.83 -9.91 -9.68
CA GLY A 148 10.40 -8.59 -9.36
C GLY A 148 9.88 -7.44 -10.23
N LYS A 149 8.98 -7.70 -11.17
CA LYS A 149 8.32 -6.72 -12.04
C LYS A 149 6.94 -6.34 -11.49
N VAL A 150 6.38 -5.24 -11.98
CA VAL A 150 5.04 -4.76 -11.62
C VAL A 150 4.15 -4.83 -12.85
N PHE A 151 2.96 -5.39 -12.67
CA PHE A 151 1.98 -5.53 -13.74
C PHE A 151 0.61 -5.01 -13.33
N ILE A 152 -0.18 -4.65 -14.34
CA ILE A 152 -1.63 -4.45 -14.24
C ILE A 152 -2.33 -5.41 -15.20
N LYS A 153 -3.59 -5.73 -14.91
CA LYS A 153 -4.48 -6.37 -15.87
C LYS A 153 -5.37 -5.31 -16.49
N ASP A 154 -5.40 -5.25 -17.81
CA ASP A 154 -6.42 -4.49 -18.52
C ASP A 154 -7.79 -5.19 -18.42
N LYS A 155 -8.82 -4.57 -19.00
CA LYS A 155 -10.18 -5.12 -19.02
C LYS A 155 -10.29 -6.50 -19.73
N ASN A 156 -9.35 -6.82 -20.62
CA ASN A 156 -9.29 -8.09 -21.34
C ASN A 156 -8.44 -9.13 -20.60
N GLN A 157 -8.06 -8.87 -19.34
CA GLN A 157 -7.10 -9.65 -18.57
C GLN A 157 -5.70 -9.74 -19.18
N LYS A 158 -5.38 -8.87 -20.15
CA LYS A 158 -4.03 -8.78 -20.70
C LYS A 158 -3.12 -8.16 -19.64
N LYS A 159 -2.01 -8.85 -19.40
CA LYS A 159 -0.92 -8.41 -18.53
C LYS A 159 -0.14 -7.29 -19.20
N ILE A 160 -0.05 -6.13 -18.55
CA ILE A 160 0.74 -4.99 -18.99
C ILE A 160 1.82 -4.74 -17.95
N GLU A 161 3.08 -4.80 -18.37
CA GLU A 161 4.24 -4.47 -17.53
C GLU A 161 4.34 -2.96 -17.38
N ILE A 162 4.50 -2.48 -16.13
CA ILE A 162 4.68 -1.05 -15.83
C ILE A 162 6.02 -0.76 -15.15
N TYR A 163 6.79 -1.80 -14.80
CA TYR A 163 8.13 -1.71 -14.20
C TYR A 163 8.97 -2.95 -14.60
N PRO A 164 10.26 -2.81 -14.96
CA PRO A 164 11.11 -1.62 -14.83
C PRO A 164 10.98 -0.57 -15.95
N GLU A 165 10.54 -0.97 -17.13
CA GLU A 165 10.37 -0.06 -18.26
C GLU A 165 8.93 0.47 -18.28
N PHE A 166 8.76 1.71 -17.84
CA PHE A 166 7.48 2.42 -17.98
C PHE A 166 7.41 3.08 -19.36
N SER A 167 6.60 2.53 -20.27
CA SER A 167 6.24 3.24 -21.51
C SER A 167 5.08 4.20 -21.26
N LYS A 168 5.26 5.47 -21.62
CA LYS A 168 4.22 6.51 -21.48
C LYS A 168 3.03 6.33 -22.43
N ASP A 169 3.12 5.43 -23.40
CA ASP A 169 2.14 5.27 -24.49
C ASP A 169 1.05 4.21 -24.21
N ILE A 170 0.83 3.85 -22.94
CA ILE A 170 -0.21 2.87 -22.58
C ILE A 170 -1.59 3.54 -22.68
N HIS A 171 -2.22 3.43 -23.86
CA HIS A 171 -3.61 3.83 -24.08
C HIS A 171 -4.58 2.80 -23.47
N ILE A 172 -5.17 3.13 -22.31
CA ILE A 172 -6.21 2.31 -21.69
C ILE A 172 -7.58 2.91 -22.00
N ASN A 173 -8.39 2.20 -22.79
CA ASN A 173 -9.75 2.60 -23.17
C ASN A 173 -10.70 2.61 -21.94
N ASN A 174 -10.94 3.80 -21.40
CA ASN A 174 -11.56 4.04 -20.08
C ASN A 174 -12.96 4.66 -20.12
N ASN A 175 -13.83 4.19 -21.03
CA ASN A 175 -15.27 4.44 -20.92
C ASN A 175 -15.92 3.27 -20.16
N GLU A 176 -16.88 3.61 -19.29
CA GLU A 176 -17.61 2.76 -18.32
C GLU A 176 -17.00 2.64 -16.91
N THR A 177 -17.71 3.29 -15.99
CA THR A 177 -17.65 3.18 -14.53
C THR A 177 -18.11 1.78 -14.09
N LEU A 178 -17.23 1.03 -13.44
CA LEU A 178 -17.59 -0.18 -12.71
C LEU A 178 -17.81 0.15 -11.23
N SER A 179 -19.07 0.19 -10.84
CA SER A 179 -19.51 0.01 -9.46
C SER A 179 -19.19 -1.42 -9.02
N ILE A 180 -18.15 -1.60 -8.20
CA ILE A 180 -17.92 -2.88 -7.52
C ILE A 180 -18.32 -2.70 -6.06
N GLU A 181 -19.54 -3.14 -5.80
CA GLU A 181 -20.05 -3.49 -4.49
C GLU A 181 -19.37 -4.79 -4.02
N LYS A 182 -18.79 -4.74 -2.81
CA LYS A 182 -18.39 -5.82 -1.90
C LYS A 182 -18.06 -7.21 -2.48
N ALA A 183 -16.78 -7.57 -2.38
CA ALA A 183 -16.39 -8.95 -2.03
C ALA A 183 -15.07 -8.92 -1.25
N TYR A 184 -15.16 -8.80 0.07
CA TYR A 184 -14.06 -9.15 0.97
C TYR A 184 -14.62 -10.10 2.02
N GLU A 185 -14.40 -11.39 1.81
CA GLU A 185 -14.37 -12.36 2.89
C GLU A 185 -13.46 -13.54 2.49
N ASP A 186 -12.16 -13.39 2.72
CA ASP A 186 -11.27 -14.54 2.84
C ASP A 186 -10.70 -14.56 4.26
N LYS A 187 -11.44 -15.23 5.16
CA LYS A 187 -10.99 -15.61 6.50
C LYS A 187 -10.81 -17.14 6.62
N GLY A 188 -10.95 -17.89 5.53
CA GLY A 188 -10.99 -19.36 5.57
C GLY A 188 -9.62 -20.02 5.62
N TYR A 189 -8.62 -19.44 4.95
CA TYR A 189 -7.33 -20.11 4.77
C TYR A 189 -6.44 -20.14 6.02
N ASN A 190 -6.51 -19.11 6.87
CA ASN A 190 -5.64 -19.05 8.06
C ASN A 190 -6.05 -20.05 9.17
N PHE A 191 -7.33 -20.41 9.28
CA PHE A 191 -7.77 -21.39 10.29
C PHE A 191 -7.38 -22.83 9.94
N LEU A 192 -7.38 -23.18 8.66
CA LEU A 192 -7.07 -24.53 8.18
C LEU A 192 -5.59 -24.88 8.41
N VAL A 193 -4.69 -23.92 8.17
CA VAL A 193 -3.24 -24.10 8.38
C VAL A 193 -2.91 -24.21 9.87
N ILE A 194 -3.51 -23.37 10.72
CA ILE A 194 -3.32 -23.44 12.18
C ILE A 194 -3.81 -24.79 12.74
N GLY A 195 -4.93 -25.31 12.23
CA GLY A 195 -5.47 -26.61 12.64
C GLY A 195 -4.52 -27.78 12.36
N ILE A 196 -3.87 -27.80 11.20
CA ILE A 196 -2.91 -28.87 10.83
C ILE A 196 -1.66 -28.84 11.71
N VAL A 197 -1.18 -27.64 12.07
CA VAL A 197 -0.02 -27.48 12.97
C VAL A 197 -0.35 -27.97 14.38
N ILE A 198 -1.53 -27.66 14.91
CA ILE A 198 -1.96 -28.13 16.24
C ILE A 198 -2.12 -29.66 16.24
N LEU A 199 -2.74 -30.23 15.20
CA LEU A 199 -2.98 -31.67 15.11
C LEU A 199 -1.66 -32.45 15.04
N SER A 200 -0.69 -31.98 14.26
CA SER A 200 0.64 -32.60 14.18
C SER A 200 1.39 -32.52 15.51
N PHE A 201 1.22 -31.44 16.28
CA PHE A 201 1.78 -31.30 17.63
C PHE A 201 1.17 -32.30 18.63
N ILE A 202 -0.16 -32.50 18.57
CA ILE A 202 -0.86 -33.48 19.42
C ILE A 202 -0.40 -34.91 19.11
N VAL A 203 -0.27 -35.27 17.84
CA VAL A 203 0.22 -36.60 17.41
C VAL A 203 1.66 -36.85 17.90
N LEU A 204 2.52 -35.83 17.82
CA LEU A 204 3.88 -35.89 18.33
C LEU A 204 3.94 -36.09 19.86
N LEU A 205 3.11 -35.37 20.61
CA LEU A 205 3.00 -35.54 22.06
C LEU A 205 2.50 -36.94 22.43
N TYR A 206 1.52 -37.46 21.68
CA TYR A 206 0.96 -38.79 21.92
C TYR A 206 1.95 -39.91 21.60
N SER A 207 2.69 -39.81 20.49
CA SER A 207 3.71 -40.79 20.10
C SER A 207 4.87 -40.85 21.12
N ASN A 208 5.26 -39.71 21.69
CA ASN A 208 6.28 -39.65 22.72
C ASN A 208 5.82 -40.21 24.08
N ARG A 209 4.53 -40.08 24.44
CA ARG A 209 3.99 -40.69 25.67
C ARG A 209 3.99 -42.21 25.62
N LYS A 210 3.66 -42.82 24.47
CA LYS A 210 3.61 -44.30 24.36
C LYS A 210 4.99 -44.94 24.62
N LYS A 211 6.08 -44.28 24.21
CA LYS A 211 7.45 -44.74 24.46
C LYS A 211 7.89 -44.69 25.94
N PHE A 212 7.15 -44.00 26.79
CA PHE A 212 7.44 -43.92 28.23
C PHE A 212 6.76 -45.02 29.05
N TYR A 213 5.77 -45.71 28.50
CA TYR A 213 5.06 -46.80 29.19
C TYR A 213 5.58 -48.21 28.86
N ASP A 214 6.35 -48.35 27.77
CA ASP A 214 6.94 -49.62 27.34
C ASP A 214 8.41 -49.78 27.82
N ARG A 215 8.78 -49.16 28.95
CA ARG A 215 10.08 -49.30 29.64
C ARG A 215 9.87 -49.45 31.13
#